data_AF-A0A937PLY4-F1
#
_entry.id   AF-A0A937PLY4-F1
#
_cell.length_a   1.000
_cell.length_b   1.000
_cell.length_c   1.000
_cell.angle_alpha   90.00
_cell.angle_beta   90.00
_cell.angle_gamma   90.00
#
_symmetry.space_group_name_H-M   'P 1'
#
loop_
_entity.id
_entity.type
_entity.pdbx_description
1 polymer ?
#
loop_
_entity_poly.entity_id
_entity_poly.type
_entity_poly.pdbx_seq_one_letter_code
_entity_poly.pdbx_strand_id
1 'polypeptide(L)'
;NTAMRTYNADEENFKDIYVVEKIGSKQGWSNPSPDEDWFTGYPQEIEAFYRTATLGEPVESDSRLAANTISTIYSAYVSAERSGAEVPIETF
;
A
#
# COMPACT_ATOMS: atom_id res chain seq x y z
N ASN A 1 3.86 -5.17 -4.68
CA ASN A 1 2.86 -6.24 -4.83
C ASN A 1 3.53 -7.43 -5.50
N THR A 2 3.37 -8.66 -4.98
CA THR A 2 3.90 -9.90 -5.60
C THR A 2 2.78 -10.90 -5.95
N ALA A 3 1.53 -10.43 -6.01
CA ALA A 3 0.37 -11.25 -6.37
C ALA A 3 0.46 -11.79 -7.80
N MET A 4 1.17 -11.08 -8.68
CA MET A 4 1.53 -11.53 -10.02
C MET A 4 2.96 -11.14 -10.33
N ARG A 5 3.66 -12.02 -11.03
CA ARG A 5 5.03 -11.78 -11.52
C ARG A 5 5.14 -12.28 -12.95
N THR A 6 5.66 -11.45 -13.82
CA THR A 6 5.84 -11.77 -15.25
C THR A 6 7.27 -11.51 -15.68
N TYR A 7 7.74 -12.31 -16.62
CA TYR A 7 8.97 -12.04 -17.35
C TYR A 7 8.64 -11.76 -18.80
N ASN A 8 9.08 -10.61 -19.30
CA ASN A 8 9.00 -10.29 -20.71
C ASN A 8 10.39 -10.37 -21.34
N ALA A 9 10.59 -11.27 -22.30
CA ALA A 9 11.90 -11.45 -22.93
C ALA A 9 12.26 -10.36 -23.95
N ASP A 10 11.25 -9.68 -24.51
CA ASP A 10 11.40 -8.71 -25.60
C ASP A 10 10.37 -7.57 -25.41
N GLU A 11 10.84 -6.33 -25.41
CA GLU A 11 10.02 -5.12 -25.24
C GLU A 11 8.79 -5.10 -26.18
N GLU A 12 8.91 -5.61 -27.42
CA GLU A 12 7.84 -5.59 -28.41
C GLU A 12 6.59 -6.39 -28.00
N ASN A 13 6.74 -7.44 -27.18
CA ASN A 13 5.61 -8.29 -26.77
C ASN A 13 4.53 -7.49 -26.03
N PHE A 14 4.96 -6.53 -25.20
CA PHE A 14 4.09 -5.78 -24.29
C PHE A 14 3.96 -4.31 -24.68
N LYS A 15 4.39 -3.92 -25.88
CA LYS A 15 4.36 -2.51 -26.31
C LYS A 15 3.00 -1.85 -26.13
N ASP A 16 1.93 -2.57 -26.47
CA ASP A 16 0.54 -2.11 -26.41
C ASP A 16 -0.20 -2.56 -25.13
N ILE A 17 0.51 -3.20 -24.19
CA ILE A 17 -0.04 -3.71 -22.93
C ILE A 17 0.38 -2.80 -21.79
N TYR A 18 -0.57 -2.39 -20.95
CA TYR A 18 -0.24 -1.73 -19.69
C TYR A 18 0.30 -2.74 -18.67
N VAL A 19 1.40 -2.41 -17.99
CA VAL A 19 2.10 -3.34 -17.07
C VAL A 19 2.15 -2.76 -15.65
N VAL A 20 2.83 -1.63 -15.47
CA VAL A 20 2.92 -0.90 -14.18
C VAL A 20 2.99 0.60 -14.49
N GLU A 21 2.39 1.41 -13.63
CA GLU A 21 2.45 2.87 -13.76
C GLU A 21 3.90 3.38 -13.75
N LYS A 22 4.20 4.37 -14.60
CA LYS A 22 5.46 5.13 -14.60
C LYS A 22 6.75 4.30 -14.79
N ILE A 23 6.67 3.10 -15.39
CA ILE A 23 7.87 2.33 -15.75
C ILE A 23 8.45 2.79 -17.10
N GLY A 24 9.79 2.78 -17.21
CA GLY A 24 10.50 3.18 -18.43
C GLY A 24 10.73 2.05 -19.45
N SER A 25 10.66 0.79 -19.05
CA SER A 25 10.80 -0.40 -19.91
C SER A 25 9.89 -1.51 -19.39
N LYS A 26 9.34 -2.30 -20.31
CA LYS A 26 8.48 -3.45 -20.06
C LYS A 26 9.21 -4.78 -20.27
N GLN A 27 10.49 -4.77 -20.66
CA GLN A 27 11.33 -5.96 -20.77
C GLN A 27 11.91 -6.36 -19.40
N GLY A 28 12.09 -7.67 -19.18
CA GLY A 28 12.61 -8.24 -17.95
C GLY A 28 11.51 -8.64 -16.96
N TRP A 29 11.89 -8.75 -15.69
CA TRP A 29 10.97 -9.09 -14.60
C TRP A 29 10.18 -7.87 -14.16
N SER A 30 8.86 -8.03 -14.08
CA SER A 30 7.95 -7.05 -13.50
C SER A 30 6.93 -7.71 -12.57
N ASN A 31 6.31 -6.91 -11.72
CA ASN A 31 5.21 -7.34 -10.84
C ASN A 31 3.96 -6.51 -11.15
N PRO A 32 3.31 -6.75 -12.32
CA PRO A 32 2.11 -6.02 -12.69
C PRO A 32 1.01 -6.24 -11.64
N SER A 33 0.17 -5.23 -11.46
CA SER A 33 -1.07 -5.41 -10.69
C SER A 33 -2.15 -5.96 -11.62
N PRO A 34 -2.73 -7.15 -11.35
CA PRO A 34 -3.81 -7.69 -12.18
C PRO A 34 -5.03 -6.75 -12.29
N ASP A 35 -5.31 -6.02 -11.21
CA ASP A 35 -6.37 -5.01 -11.11
C ASP A 35 -5.85 -3.85 -10.25
N GLU A 36 -5.27 -2.84 -10.88
CA GLU A 36 -4.61 -1.75 -10.16
C GLU A 36 -5.57 -0.96 -9.26
N ASP A 37 -6.82 -0.76 -9.69
CA ASP A 37 -7.83 -0.06 -8.89
C ASP A 37 -8.18 -0.85 -7.63
N TRP A 38 -8.35 -2.17 -7.74
CA TRP A 38 -8.61 -3.02 -6.59
C TRP A 38 -7.40 -3.07 -5.63
N PHE A 39 -6.19 -3.20 -6.17
CA PHE A 39 -4.98 -3.35 -5.36
C PHE A 39 -4.53 -2.04 -4.69
N THR A 40 -4.88 -0.88 -5.24
CA THR A 40 -4.67 0.41 -4.59
C THR A 40 -5.71 0.68 -3.52
N GLY A 41 -6.92 0.15 -3.67
CA GLY A 41 -7.99 0.22 -2.65
C GLY A 41 -8.77 1.53 -2.67
N TYR A 42 -8.49 2.46 -3.60
CA TYR A 42 -9.17 3.75 -3.67
C TYR A 42 -10.70 3.65 -3.83
N PRO A 43 -11.26 2.71 -4.63
CA PRO A 43 -12.71 2.55 -4.73
C PRO A 43 -13.36 2.21 -3.38
N GLN A 44 -12.73 1.33 -2.60
CA GLN A 44 -13.21 0.92 -1.28
C GLN A 44 -13.04 2.05 -0.25
N GLU A 45 -11.92 2.79 -0.32
CA GLU A 45 -11.66 3.95 0.55
C GLU A 45 -12.74 5.03 0.38
N ILE A 46 -13.05 5.41 -0.87
CA ILE A 46 -14.07 6.44 -1.13
C ILE A 46 -15.48 5.94 -0.81
N GLU A 47 -15.78 4.65 -1.03
CA GLU A 47 -17.05 4.04 -0.63
C GLU A 47 -17.23 4.10 0.89
N ALA A 48 -16.22 3.67 1.66
CA ALA A 48 -16.24 3.69 3.12
C ALA A 48 -16.45 5.11 3.67
N PHE A 49 -15.80 6.10 3.05
CA PHE A 49 -16.01 7.51 3.38
C PHE A 49 -17.48 7.94 3.18
N TYR A 50 -18.06 7.66 2.01
CA TYR A 50 -19.46 8.04 1.74
C TYR A 50 -20.44 7.31 2.64
N ARG A 51 -20.26 6.02 2.89
CA ARG A 51 -21.13 5.24 3.78
C ARG A 51 -21.10 5.79 5.21
N THR A 52 -19.91 6.12 5.72
CA THR A 52 -19.76 6.81 7.00
C THR A 52 -20.52 8.15 6.99
N ALA A 53 -20.25 9.00 5.99
CA ALA A 53 -20.77 10.36 5.95
C ALA A 53 -22.29 10.44 5.75
N THR A 54 -22.87 9.51 4.98
CA THR A 54 -24.28 9.55 4.58
C THR A 54 -25.17 8.62 5.38
N LEU A 55 -24.65 7.45 5.79
CA LEU A 55 -25.41 6.42 6.51
C LEU A 55 -25.04 6.34 7.99
N GLY A 56 -24.00 7.06 8.44
CA GLY A 56 -23.53 7.02 9.82
C GLY A 56 -22.87 5.70 10.19
N GLU A 57 -22.36 4.96 9.22
CA GLU A 57 -21.59 3.75 9.49
C GLU A 57 -20.30 4.05 10.26
N PRO A 58 -19.82 3.13 11.12
CA PRO A 58 -18.61 3.37 11.90
C PRO A 58 -17.38 3.59 11.01
N VAL A 59 -16.56 4.58 11.37
CA VAL A 59 -15.24 4.78 10.75
C VAL A 59 -14.33 3.62 11.12
N GLU A 60 -13.81 2.91 10.12
CA GLU A 60 -12.89 1.79 10.34
C GLU A 60 -11.46 2.24 10.65
N SER A 61 -11.03 3.38 10.08
CA SER A 61 -9.68 3.92 10.21
C SER A 61 -9.72 5.41 10.54
N ASP A 62 -9.68 5.75 11.82
CA ASP A 62 -9.72 7.12 12.32
C ASP A 62 -8.31 7.70 12.60
N SER A 63 -8.28 8.95 13.06
CA SER A 63 -7.03 9.63 13.39
C SER A 63 -6.27 9.00 14.56
N ARG A 64 -6.95 8.26 15.46
CA ARG A 64 -6.28 7.57 16.57
C ARG A 64 -5.53 6.35 16.06
N LEU A 65 -6.14 5.58 15.15
CA LEU A 65 -5.45 4.49 14.48
C LEU A 65 -4.21 4.99 13.72
N ALA A 66 -4.33 6.14 13.04
CA ALA A 66 -3.18 6.78 12.39
C ALA A 66 -2.08 7.16 13.40
N ALA A 67 -2.43 7.78 14.53
CA ALA A 67 -1.46 8.13 15.58
C ALA A 67 -0.76 6.89 16.16
N ASN A 68 -1.51 5.82 16.43
CA ASN A 68 -0.98 4.55 16.93
C ASN A 68 -0.02 3.90 15.92
N THR A 69 -0.33 3.98 14.63
CA THR A 69 0.52 3.48 13.55
C THR A 69 1.84 4.25 13.48
N ILE A 70 1.78 5.58 13.53
CA ILE A 70 2.97 6.45 13.51
C ILE A 70 3.85 6.17 14.74
N SER A 71 3.25 6.12 15.93
CA SER A 71 3.95 5.80 17.19
C SER A 71 4.66 4.46 17.11
N THR A 72 3.97 3.43 16.60
CA THR A 72 4.55 2.08 16.42
C THR A 72 5.77 2.11 15.50
N ILE A 73 5.66 2.75 14.32
CA ILE A 73 6.77 2.83 13.35
C ILE A 73 7.94 3.62 13.93
N TYR A 74 7.67 4.75 14.59
CA TYR A 74 8.71 5.55 15.22
C TYR A 74 9.46 4.77 16.30
N SER A 75 8.74 4.10 17.21
CA SER A 75 9.37 3.26 18.24
C SER A 75 10.22 2.14 17.64
N ALA A 76 9.83 1.57 16.49
CA ALA A 76 10.65 0.59 15.78
C ALA A 76 11.98 1.18 15.27
N TYR A 77 11.97 2.41 14.72
CA TYR A 77 13.19 3.12 14.33
C TYR A 77 14.10 3.41 15.53
N VAL A 78 13.53 3.85 16.67
CA VAL A 78 14.29 4.09 17.91
C VAL A 78 14.89 2.78 18.44
N SER A 79 14.14 1.67 18.38
CA SER A 79 14.67 0.36 18.76
C SER A 79 15.86 -0.04 17.89
N ALA A 80 15.75 0.14 16.57
CA ALA A 80 16.83 -0.17 15.63
C ALA A 80 18.10 0.67 15.91
N GLU A 81 17.95 1.97 16.17
CA GLU A 81 19.05 2.84 16.58
C GLU A 81 19.72 2.34 17.88
N ARG A 82 18.92 1.81 18.81
CA ARG A 82 19.37 1.25 20.09
C ARG A 82 19.74 -0.24 19.99
N SER A 83 20.17 -0.71 18.82
CA SER A 83 20.64 -2.08 18.60
C SER A 83 19.59 -3.15 18.96
N GLY A 84 18.31 -2.85 18.73
CA GLY A 84 17.18 -3.74 18.98
C GLY A 84 16.69 -3.76 20.42
N ALA A 85 17.05 -2.77 21.24
CA ALA A 85 16.49 -2.64 22.59
C ALA A 85 14.97 -2.43 22.55
N GLU A 86 14.27 -2.95 23.55
CA GLU A 86 12.83 -2.73 23.70
C GLU A 86 12.52 -1.23 23.88
N VAL A 87 11.53 -0.74 23.13
CA VAL A 87 11.04 0.64 23.22
C VAL A 87 9.52 0.57 23.38
N PRO A 88 8.94 1.20 24.42
CA PRO A 88 7.49 1.22 24.59
C PRO A 88 6.81 1.95 23.44
N ILE A 89 5.60 1.51 23.10
CA ILE A 89 4.73 2.16 22.11
C ILE A 89 3.69 2.96 22.88
N GLU A 90 3.59 4.26 22.61
CA GLU A 90 2.52 5.11 23.13
C GLU A 90 1.27 4.95 22.27
N THR A 91 0.10 4.80 22.88
CA THR A 91 -1.19 4.68 22.19
C THR A 91 -2.14 5.82 22.55
N PHE A 92 -2.93 6.26 21.57
CA PHE A 92 -3.81 7.43 21.57
C PHE A 92 -5.27 7.08 21.24
#